data_AF-A0A934SGV8-F1
#
_entry.id   AF-A0A934SGV8-F1
#
_cell.length_a   1.000
_cell.length_b   1.000
_cell.length_c   1.000
_cell.angle_alpha   90.00
_cell.angle_beta   90.00
_cell.angle_gamma   90.00
#
_symmetry.space_group_name_H-M   'P 1'
#
loop_
_entity.id
_entity.type
_entity.pdbx_description
1 polymer ?
#
loop_
_entity_poly.entity_id
_entity_poly.type
_entity_poly.pdbx_seq_one_letter_code
_entity_poly.pdbx_strand_id
1 'polypeptide(L)'
;MQNPISAIISRIHQAGACIYGRKGFARVERILSIVAAATIFLPSPVATRLTVGTIIAIVCFPFAARQFASNRPARWVLWATFAIVPVALVTALVSLSLPSGREWNTNSLIQRLLEYVAFVGAMVACGWCAKVNGIQVTGIVLGTFGALFSIVFITSAQAENPWKYVLAWPLSLLFASLLARAPLLISVVSMLGLAYVSFAFESRNAAGALVLAAVLAVIIKRRKRGLSPGRVVAFGGAIVLTCAAVFIALTSMVSAGLFGHVLQSRQSSQGAIGLLAGRIEPLALLGYFKNSPLGVGIGVVPSRTDRAAAIHELSAGANFKNLNTDYIYERLVGERVDLHSIVGTFWYDAGLIGLVIGLFLIFVVGRGILATRTNYVVIAFAAVQGLWDLLFSPLGANGRWVGIALALVLVASAEKFSGSPELREPAGIQT
;
A
#
# COMPACT_ATOMS: atom_id res chain seq x y z
N MET A 1 12.01 -33.29 -3.53
CA MET A 1 10.89 -33.24 -4.49
C MET A 1 10.87 -31.86 -5.15
N GLN A 2 10.98 -31.78 -6.48
CA GLN A 2 10.83 -30.51 -7.21
C GLN A 2 9.39 -30.02 -7.07
N ASN A 3 9.21 -28.72 -6.78
CA ASN A 3 7.88 -28.13 -6.66
C ASN A 3 7.19 -28.17 -8.04
N PRO A 4 5.97 -28.73 -8.18
CA PRO A 4 5.29 -28.85 -9.47
C PRO A 4 5.14 -27.51 -10.22
N ILE A 5 4.98 -26.40 -9.48
CA ILE A 5 4.93 -25.05 -10.05
C ILE A 5 6.25 -24.68 -10.75
N SER A 6 7.39 -25.07 -10.18
CA SER A 6 8.70 -24.78 -10.78
C SER A 6 8.92 -25.52 -12.10
N ALA A 7 8.40 -26.76 -12.22
CA ALA A 7 8.48 -27.54 -13.46
C ALA A 7 7.65 -26.92 -14.59
N ILE A 8 6.42 -26.48 -14.29
CA ILE A 8 5.54 -25.79 -15.26
C ILE A 8 6.19 -24.49 -15.75
N ILE A 9 6.69 -23.67 -14.82
CA ILE A 9 7.38 -22.41 -15.15
C ILE A 9 8.60 -22.65 -16.05
N SER A 10 9.36 -23.73 -15.79
CA SER A 10 10.53 -24.09 -16.61
C SER A 10 10.13 -24.44 -18.04
N ARG A 11 9.06 -25.23 -18.23
CA ARG A 11 8.57 -25.65 -19.55
C ARG A 11 8.09 -24.46 -20.40
N ILE A 12 7.33 -23.53 -19.81
CA ILE A 12 6.86 -22.32 -20.50
C ILE A 12 8.02 -21.49 -21.03
N HIS A 13 9.10 -21.39 -20.25
CA HIS A 13 10.28 -20.64 -20.64
C HIS A 13 11.16 -21.33 -21.67
N GLN A 14 11.26 -22.66 -21.60
CA GLN A 14 11.91 -23.44 -22.64
C GLN A 14 11.17 -23.28 -23.98
N ALA A 15 9.84 -23.35 -23.96
CA ALA A 15 9.01 -23.11 -25.14
C ALA A 15 9.20 -21.68 -25.70
N GLY A 16 9.12 -20.65 -24.85
CA GLY A 16 9.34 -19.27 -25.28
C GLY A 16 10.75 -18.99 -25.80
N ALA A 17 11.77 -19.57 -25.16
CA ALA A 17 13.16 -19.45 -25.62
C ALA A 17 13.43 -20.21 -26.92
N CYS A 18 12.66 -21.27 -27.20
CA CYS A 18 12.71 -22.01 -28.47
C CYS A 18 12.12 -21.17 -29.62
N ILE A 19 11.02 -20.44 -29.38
CA ILE A 19 10.34 -19.62 -30.39
C ILE A 19 11.13 -18.34 -30.72
N TYR A 20 11.59 -17.60 -29.70
CA TYR A 20 12.18 -16.26 -29.89
C TYR A 20 13.71 -16.21 -29.75
N GLY A 21 14.35 -17.33 -29.44
CA GLY A 21 15.71 -17.35 -28.89
C GLY A 21 15.77 -16.77 -27.48
N ARG A 22 16.80 -17.15 -26.69
CA ARG A 22 16.93 -16.72 -25.27
C ARG A 22 16.96 -15.19 -25.10
N LYS A 23 17.67 -14.48 -25.99
CA LYS A 23 17.77 -13.01 -25.96
C LYS A 23 16.47 -12.32 -26.36
N GLY A 24 15.77 -12.85 -27.37
CA GLY A 24 14.47 -12.32 -27.83
C GLY A 24 13.39 -12.50 -26.77
N PHE A 25 13.30 -13.70 -26.19
CA PHE A 25 12.36 -13.99 -25.11
C PHE A 25 12.56 -13.06 -23.89
N ALA A 26 13.81 -12.87 -23.44
CA ALA A 26 14.11 -11.98 -22.32
C ALA A 26 13.73 -10.51 -22.60
N ARG A 27 13.84 -10.05 -23.86
CA ARG A 27 13.40 -8.70 -24.26
C ARG A 27 11.88 -8.58 -24.20
N VAL A 28 11.14 -9.57 -24.69
CA VAL A 28 9.66 -9.59 -24.63
C VAL A 28 9.18 -9.58 -23.18
N GLU A 29 9.77 -10.41 -22.31
CA GLU A 29 9.43 -10.45 -20.88
C GLU A 29 9.65 -9.08 -20.20
N ARG A 30 10.76 -8.40 -20.52
CA ARG A 30 11.05 -7.04 -20.03
C ARG A 30 9.99 -6.04 -20.45
N ILE A 31 9.62 -6.03 -21.73
CA ILE A 31 8.61 -5.10 -22.27
C ILE A 31 7.25 -5.37 -21.63
N LEU A 32 6.80 -6.64 -21.58
CA LEU A 32 5.50 -6.99 -21.01
C LEU A 32 5.40 -6.62 -19.53
N SER A 33 6.45 -6.85 -18.74
CA SER A 33 6.47 -6.48 -17.32
C SER A 33 6.46 -4.95 -17.12
N ILE A 34 7.11 -4.18 -17.99
CA ILE A 34 7.02 -2.71 -18.00
C ILE A 34 5.59 -2.26 -18.32
N VAL A 35 4.98 -2.83 -19.36
CA VAL A 35 3.59 -2.48 -19.76
C VAL A 35 2.60 -2.81 -18.63
N ALA A 36 2.74 -3.98 -18.00
CA ALA A 36 1.90 -4.38 -16.87
C ALA A 36 2.01 -3.39 -15.69
N ALA A 37 3.23 -2.98 -15.33
CA ALA A 37 3.45 -2.00 -14.27
C ALA A 37 2.97 -0.59 -14.66
N ALA A 38 3.25 -0.14 -15.89
CA ALA A 38 2.84 1.17 -16.38
C ALA A 38 1.32 1.34 -16.30
N THR A 39 0.60 0.31 -16.73
CA THR A 39 -0.87 0.34 -16.82
C THR A 39 -1.58 -0.05 -15.53
N ILE A 40 -0.86 -0.16 -14.40
CA ILE A 40 -1.49 -0.55 -13.12
C ILE A 40 -2.42 0.53 -12.54
N PHE A 41 -2.30 1.77 -13.01
CA PHE A 41 -3.19 2.88 -12.68
C PHE A 41 -4.19 3.20 -13.79
N LEU A 42 -4.10 2.55 -14.95
CA LEU A 42 -5.03 2.74 -16.06
C LEU A 42 -6.34 1.99 -15.76
N PRO A 43 -7.47 2.69 -15.55
CA PRO A 43 -8.75 2.04 -15.24
C PRO A 43 -9.15 1.05 -16.33
N SER A 44 -9.72 -0.09 -15.93
CA SER A 44 -10.26 -1.06 -16.89
C SER A 44 -11.68 -0.67 -17.31
N PRO A 45 -12.04 -0.81 -18.60
CA PRO A 45 -13.42 -0.67 -19.05
C PRO A 45 -14.32 -1.82 -18.58
N VAL A 46 -13.74 -2.95 -18.15
CA VAL A 46 -14.49 -4.15 -17.75
C VAL A 46 -15.02 -4.03 -16.32
N ALA A 47 -14.24 -3.43 -15.41
CA ALA A 47 -14.61 -3.27 -14.02
C ALA A 47 -13.86 -2.09 -13.39
N THR A 48 -14.59 -1.18 -12.74
CA THR A 48 -14.07 0.09 -12.18
C THR A 48 -13.01 -0.08 -11.10
N ARG A 49 -12.94 -1.25 -10.45
CA ARG A 49 -11.92 -1.59 -9.44
C ARG A 49 -10.65 -2.18 -10.04
N LEU A 50 -10.73 -2.75 -11.23
CA LEU A 50 -9.60 -3.35 -11.93
C LEU A 50 -8.89 -2.31 -12.80
N THR A 51 -7.64 -2.62 -13.10
CA THR A 51 -6.81 -1.83 -14.02
C THR A 51 -6.31 -2.71 -15.15
N VAL A 52 -5.97 -2.10 -16.27
CA VAL A 52 -5.40 -2.82 -17.42
C VAL A 52 -4.15 -3.61 -17.00
N GLY A 53 -3.30 -3.01 -16.16
CA GLY A 53 -2.12 -3.69 -15.61
C GLY A 53 -2.44 -4.90 -14.75
N THR A 54 -3.55 -4.86 -14.01
CA THR A 54 -4.04 -6.02 -13.23
C THR A 54 -4.42 -7.18 -14.15
N ILE A 55 -5.15 -6.89 -15.23
CA ILE A 55 -5.56 -7.91 -16.22
C ILE A 55 -4.34 -8.53 -16.88
N ILE A 56 -3.38 -7.70 -17.32
CA ILE A 56 -2.12 -8.18 -17.92
C ILE A 56 -1.35 -9.06 -16.92
N ALA A 57 -1.27 -8.65 -15.65
CA ALA A 57 -0.57 -9.43 -14.63
C ALA A 57 -1.22 -10.80 -14.34
N ILE A 58 -2.54 -10.89 -14.43
CA ILE A 58 -3.26 -12.17 -14.29
C ILE A 58 -3.01 -13.07 -15.50
N VAL A 59 -3.18 -12.54 -16.71
CA VAL A 59 -2.97 -13.29 -17.96
C VAL A 59 -1.51 -13.76 -18.07
N CYS A 60 -0.56 -12.89 -17.71
CA CYS A 60 0.86 -13.19 -17.73
C CYS A 60 1.38 -13.77 -16.40
N PHE A 61 0.51 -14.19 -15.48
CA PHE A 61 0.92 -14.74 -14.18
C PHE A 61 1.93 -15.88 -14.29
N PRO A 62 1.85 -16.82 -15.25
CA PRO A 62 2.85 -17.88 -15.39
C PRO A 62 4.29 -17.37 -15.59
N PHE A 63 4.45 -16.19 -16.22
CA PHE A 63 5.74 -15.53 -16.39
C PHE A 63 6.17 -14.83 -15.09
N ALA A 64 5.25 -14.08 -14.48
CA ALA A 64 5.48 -13.36 -13.22
C ALA A 64 5.73 -14.29 -12.01
N ALA A 65 5.21 -15.52 -12.05
CA ALA A 65 5.28 -16.51 -10.98
C ALA A 65 6.71 -16.88 -10.57
N ARG A 66 7.70 -16.69 -11.46
CA ARG A 66 9.13 -16.90 -11.16
C ARG A 66 9.62 -16.14 -9.94
N GLN A 67 9.16 -14.91 -9.77
CA GLN A 67 9.54 -14.08 -8.64
C GLN A 67 9.09 -14.71 -7.32
N PHE A 68 7.88 -15.26 -7.30
CA PHE A 68 7.29 -15.90 -6.13
C PHE A 68 7.85 -17.31 -5.91
N ALA A 69 8.16 -18.04 -6.99
CA ALA A 69 8.74 -19.38 -6.90
C ALA A 69 10.15 -19.37 -6.28
N SER A 70 10.96 -18.37 -6.62
CA SER A 70 12.35 -18.25 -6.17
C SER A 70 12.52 -17.59 -4.80
N ASN A 71 11.53 -16.83 -4.33
CA ASN A 71 11.59 -16.08 -3.07
C ASN A 71 10.57 -16.61 -2.06
N ARG A 72 11.04 -17.34 -1.04
CA ARG A 72 10.19 -17.95 0.01
C ARG A 72 9.26 -16.93 0.69
N PRO A 73 9.75 -15.79 1.23
CA PRO A 73 8.88 -14.72 1.72
C PRO A 73 7.81 -14.25 0.73
N ALA A 74 8.17 -14.02 -0.53
CA ALA A 74 7.22 -13.56 -1.53
C ALA A 74 6.10 -14.59 -1.77
N ARG A 75 6.48 -15.88 -1.81
CA ARG A 75 5.51 -16.98 -1.91
C ARG A 75 4.53 -17.00 -0.75
N TRP A 76 5.01 -16.83 0.49
CA TRP A 76 4.16 -16.79 1.67
C TRP A 76 3.21 -15.60 1.67
N VAL A 77 3.68 -14.42 1.25
CA VAL A 77 2.81 -13.25 1.06
C VAL A 77 1.72 -13.54 0.02
N LEU A 78 2.09 -14.11 -1.12
CA LEU A 78 1.12 -14.45 -2.16
C LEU A 78 0.06 -15.44 -1.66
N TRP A 79 0.47 -16.51 -0.98
CA TRP A 79 -0.47 -17.48 -0.41
C TRP A 79 -1.34 -16.88 0.69
N ALA A 80 -0.76 -16.07 1.58
CA ALA A 80 -1.50 -15.40 2.63
C ALA A 80 -2.58 -14.49 2.05
N THR A 81 -2.26 -13.71 1.01
CA THR A 81 -3.25 -12.86 0.34
C THR A 81 -4.33 -13.68 -0.37
N PHE A 82 -3.98 -14.77 -1.07
CA PHE A 82 -4.98 -15.64 -1.69
C PHE A 82 -5.87 -16.35 -0.66
N ALA A 83 -5.35 -16.66 0.52
CA ALA A 83 -6.10 -17.30 1.60
C ALA A 83 -7.18 -16.38 2.21
N ILE A 84 -7.08 -15.05 2.04
CA ILE A 84 -8.08 -14.12 2.58
C ILE A 84 -9.48 -14.44 2.01
N VAL A 85 -9.60 -14.66 0.70
CA VAL A 85 -10.91 -14.87 0.06
C VAL A 85 -11.65 -16.11 0.56
N PRO A 86 -11.09 -17.34 0.56
CA PRO A 86 -11.79 -18.51 1.07
C PRO A 86 -12.10 -18.39 2.57
N VAL A 87 -11.20 -17.81 3.37
CA VAL A 87 -11.44 -17.58 4.80
C VAL A 87 -12.58 -16.57 5.00
N ALA A 88 -12.62 -15.52 4.18
CA ALA A 88 -13.68 -14.51 4.22
C ALA A 88 -15.05 -15.09 3.83
N LEU A 89 -15.08 -15.98 2.84
CA LEU A 89 -16.30 -16.69 2.45
C LEU A 89 -16.78 -17.62 3.59
N VAL A 90 -15.88 -18.35 4.24
CA VAL A 90 -16.23 -19.14 5.44
C VAL A 90 -16.76 -18.24 6.55
N THR A 91 -16.11 -17.11 6.79
CA THR A 91 -16.55 -16.12 7.80
C THR A 91 -17.95 -15.60 7.47
N ALA A 92 -18.23 -15.30 6.20
CA ALA A 92 -19.55 -14.89 5.75
C ALA A 92 -20.62 -15.97 5.96
N LEU A 93 -20.33 -17.22 5.61
CA LEU A 93 -21.24 -18.35 5.81
C LEU A 93 -21.56 -18.58 7.29
N VAL A 94 -20.54 -18.54 8.16
CA VAL A 94 -20.71 -18.65 9.61
C VAL A 94 -21.56 -17.48 10.12
N SER A 95 -21.23 -16.25 9.73
CA SER A 95 -21.98 -15.06 10.14
C SER A 95 -23.46 -15.09 9.73
N LEU A 96 -23.78 -15.59 8.53
CA LEU A 96 -25.15 -15.70 8.04
C LEU A 96 -25.92 -16.86 8.69
N SER A 97 -25.22 -17.87 9.21
CA SER A 97 -25.85 -18.99 9.93
C SER A 97 -26.28 -18.64 11.36
N LEU A 98 -25.74 -17.55 11.91
CA LEU A 98 -26.11 -17.07 13.24
C LEU A 98 -27.41 -16.24 13.17
N PRO A 99 -28.28 -16.30 14.18
CA PRO A 99 -29.49 -15.49 14.26
C PRO A 99 -29.15 -14.03 14.59
N SER A 100 -28.53 -13.33 13.64
CA SER A 100 -28.03 -11.97 13.81
C SER A 100 -28.83 -10.93 13.04
N GLY A 101 -29.70 -11.32 12.10
CA GLY A 101 -30.36 -10.38 11.17
C GLY A 101 -29.36 -9.71 10.21
N ARG A 102 -28.28 -10.43 9.87
CA ARG A 102 -27.34 -10.05 8.81
C ARG A 102 -27.87 -10.52 7.47
N GLU A 103 -27.54 -9.79 6.41
CA GLU A 103 -28.03 -10.08 5.06
C GLU A 103 -26.88 -10.25 4.08
N TRP A 104 -27.14 -10.95 2.98
CA TRP A 104 -26.18 -11.13 1.90
C TRP A 104 -26.35 -10.06 0.82
N ASN A 105 -25.24 -9.45 0.40
CA ASN A 105 -25.22 -8.49 -0.70
C ASN A 105 -24.15 -8.87 -1.73
N THR A 106 -24.62 -9.39 -2.86
CA THR A 106 -23.78 -9.85 -3.98
C THR A 106 -22.93 -8.71 -4.58
N ASN A 107 -23.45 -7.49 -4.64
CA ASN A 107 -22.69 -6.35 -5.17
C ASN A 107 -21.50 -6.00 -4.27
N SER A 108 -21.71 -6.00 -2.95
CA SER A 108 -20.65 -5.81 -1.95
C SER A 108 -19.60 -6.91 -2.02
N LEU A 109 -20.01 -8.18 -2.20
CA LEU A 109 -19.08 -9.28 -2.47
C LEU A 109 -18.23 -9.01 -3.72
N ILE A 110 -18.87 -8.76 -4.88
CA ILE A 110 -18.17 -8.59 -6.16
C ILE A 110 -17.18 -7.43 -6.07
N GLN A 111 -17.60 -6.28 -5.54
CA GLN A 111 -16.72 -5.12 -5.37
C GLN A 111 -15.51 -5.46 -4.52
N ARG A 112 -15.70 -6.15 -3.38
CA ARG A 112 -14.59 -6.53 -2.50
C ARG A 112 -13.65 -7.54 -3.15
N LEU A 113 -14.18 -8.53 -3.87
CA LEU A 113 -13.36 -9.48 -4.63
C LEU A 113 -12.49 -8.76 -5.67
N LEU A 114 -13.05 -7.80 -6.41
CA LEU A 114 -12.29 -7.02 -7.39
C LEU A 114 -11.19 -6.17 -6.72
N GLU A 115 -11.40 -5.68 -5.49
CA GLU A 115 -10.39 -4.98 -4.71
C GLU A 115 -9.23 -5.89 -4.30
N TYR A 116 -9.53 -7.12 -3.87
CA TYR A 116 -8.51 -8.13 -3.60
C TYR A 116 -7.73 -8.50 -4.87
N VAL A 117 -8.41 -8.65 -5.99
CA VAL A 117 -7.78 -8.92 -7.30
C VAL A 117 -6.88 -7.74 -7.72
N ALA A 118 -7.33 -6.50 -7.55
CA ALA A 118 -6.51 -5.31 -7.85
C ALA A 118 -5.27 -5.21 -6.94
N PHE A 119 -5.42 -5.54 -5.66
CA PHE A 119 -4.31 -5.60 -4.71
C PHE A 119 -3.26 -6.64 -5.12
N VAL A 120 -3.68 -7.88 -5.38
CA VAL A 120 -2.79 -8.97 -5.83
C VAL A 120 -2.18 -8.64 -7.20
N GLY A 121 -2.99 -8.14 -8.13
CA GLY A 121 -2.56 -7.73 -9.46
C GLY A 121 -1.46 -6.70 -9.43
N ALA A 122 -1.59 -5.66 -8.60
CA ALA A 122 -0.54 -4.66 -8.40
C ALA A 122 0.75 -5.27 -7.84
N MET A 123 0.64 -6.16 -6.86
CA MET A 123 1.80 -6.87 -6.30
C MET A 123 2.51 -7.73 -7.36
N VAL A 124 1.76 -8.47 -8.16
CA VAL A 124 2.31 -9.34 -9.23
C VAL A 124 2.94 -8.49 -10.34
N ALA A 125 2.23 -7.49 -10.87
CA ALA A 125 2.71 -6.64 -11.96
C ALA A 125 4.02 -5.92 -11.58
N CYS A 126 4.01 -5.26 -10.43
CA CYS A 126 5.13 -4.45 -9.98
C CYS A 126 6.29 -5.32 -9.53
N GLY A 127 6.00 -6.47 -8.92
CA GLY A 127 7.00 -7.44 -8.54
C GLY A 127 7.72 -8.02 -9.74
N TRP A 128 6.96 -8.41 -10.77
CA TRP A 128 7.50 -8.93 -12.02
C TRP A 128 8.41 -7.90 -12.69
N CYS A 129 7.94 -6.66 -12.82
CA CYS A 129 8.73 -5.56 -13.37
C CYS A 129 10.00 -5.30 -12.55
N ALA A 130 9.89 -5.25 -11.22
CA ALA A 130 11.04 -4.98 -10.34
C ALA A 130 12.07 -6.11 -10.37
N LYS A 131 11.62 -7.36 -10.54
CA LYS A 131 12.51 -8.51 -10.63
C LYS A 131 13.29 -8.54 -11.95
N VAL A 132 12.65 -8.18 -13.07
CA VAL A 132 13.22 -8.31 -14.42
C VAL A 132 13.96 -7.04 -14.87
N ASN A 133 13.45 -5.86 -14.50
CA ASN A 133 13.99 -4.55 -14.90
C ASN A 133 14.67 -3.78 -13.76
N GLY A 134 14.52 -4.22 -12.51
CA GLY A 134 15.07 -3.57 -11.33
C GLY A 134 14.12 -2.55 -10.70
N ILE A 135 14.25 -2.37 -9.39
CA ILE A 135 13.40 -1.49 -8.56
C ILE A 135 13.38 -0.04 -9.07
N GLN A 136 14.53 0.48 -9.50
CA GLN A 136 14.63 1.86 -9.99
C GLN A 136 13.76 2.08 -11.24
N VAL A 137 13.85 1.18 -12.22
CA VAL A 137 13.07 1.27 -13.47
C VAL A 137 11.59 1.15 -13.16
N THR A 138 11.20 0.18 -12.31
CA THR A 138 9.81 0.00 -11.89
C THR A 138 9.25 1.25 -11.22
N GLY A 139 10.00 1.88 -10.32
CA GLY A 139 9.55 3.09 -9.66
C GLY A 139 9.44 4.30 -10.60
N ILE A 140 10.33 4.44 -11.60
CA ILE A 140 10.19 5.45 -12.67
C ILE A 140 8.93 5.19 -13.48
N VAL A 141 8.71 3.95 -13.94
CA VAL A 141 7.53 3.57 -14.72
C VAL A 141 6.24 3.85 -13.95
N LEU A 142 6.16 3.40 -12.70
CA LEU A 142 5.00 3.61 -11.84
C LEU A 142 4.75 5.09 -11.55
N GLY A 143 5.82 5.85 -11.29
CA GLY A 143 5.70 7.28 -11.01
C GLY A 143 5.26 8.09 -12.22
N THR A 144 5.87 7.85 -13.39
CA THR A 144 5.53 8.56 -14.64
C THR A 144 4.13 8.22 -15.12
N PHE A 145 3.83 6.92 -15.31
CA PHE A 145 2.52 6.52 -15.83
C PHE A 145 1.42 6.64 -14.78
N GLY A 146 1.75 6.50 -13.50
CA GLY A 146 0.83 6.80 -12.41
C GLY A 146 0.41 8.27 -12.42
N ALA A 147 1.35 9.22 -12.56
CA ALA A 147 1.03 10.64 -12.68
C ALA A 147 0.23 10.94 -13.95
N LEU A 148 0.67 10.40 -15.10
CA LEU A 148 -0.01 10.60 -16.38
C LEU A 148 -1.46 10.10 -16.35
N PHE A 149 -1.70 8.85 -15.97
CA PHE A 149 -3.05 8.30 -15.95
C PHE A 149 -3.92 8.98 -14.90
N SER A 150 -3.36 9.33 -13.75
CA SER A 150 -4.15 10.00 -12.71
C SER A 150 -4.57 11.42 -13.16
N ILE A 151 -3.78 12.12 -13.99
CA ILE A 151 -4.20 13.39 -14.63
C ILE A 151 -5.27 13.13 -15.70
N VAL A 152 -5.04 12.16 -16.60
CA VAL A 152 -5.95 11.87 -17.72
C VAL A 152 -7.34 11.45 -17.22
N PHE A 153 -7.40 10.71 -16.12
CA PHE A 153 -8.65 10.22 -15.51
C PHE A 153 -9.03 10.98 -14.24
N ILE A 154 -8.63 12.25 -14.12
CA ILE A 154 -8.97 13.08 -12.97
C ILE A 154 -10.48 13.35 -12.93
N THR A 155 -11.09 13.20 -11.76
CA THR A 155 -12.50 13.59 -11.55
C THR A 155 -12.60 15.08 -11.22
N SER A 156 -13.79 15.68 -11.39
CA SER A 156 -14.04 17.08 -11.04
C SER A 156 -13.68 17.40 -9.59
N ALA A 157 -14.07 16.55 -8.64
CA ALA A 157 -13.72 16.70 -7.22
C ALA A 157 -12.20 16.62 -6.97
N GLN A 158 -11.49 15.80 -7.73
CA GLN A 158 -10.03 15.70 -7.62
C GLN A 158 -9.30 16.87 -8.28
N ALA A 159 -9.91 17.49 -9.31
CA ALA A 159 -9.35 18.62 -10.03
C ALA A 159 -9.24 19.89 -9.18
N GLU A 160 -10.01 20.00 -8.09
CA GLU A 160 -9.89 21.09 -7.10
C GLU A 160 -8.52 21.12 -6.42
N ASN A 161 -7.93 19.94 -6.19
CA ASN A 161 -6.58 19.82 -5.64
C ASN A 161 -5.87 18.58 -6.22
N PRO A 162 -5.34 18.69 -7.46
CA PRO A 162 -4.69 17.57 -8.14
C PRO A 162 -3.46 17.08 -7.39
N TRP A 163 -2.75 17.97 -6.69
CA TRP A 163 -1.60 17.56 -5.89
C TRP A 163 -2.01 16.55 -4.81
N LYS A 164 -3.00 16.93 -3.99
CA LYS A 164 -3.46 16.13 -2.86
C LYS A 164 -4.07 14.80 -3.27
N TYR A 165 -4.92 14.79 -4.29
CA TYR A 165 -5.75 13.62 -4.59
C TYR A 165 -5.16 12.68 -5.65
N VAL A 166 -4.16 13.14 -6.42
CA VAL A 166 -3.75 12.48 -7.66
C VAL A 166 -2.24 12.38 -7.78
N LEU A 167 -1.51 13.50 -7.61
CA LEU A 167 -0.11 13.60 -8.02
C LEU A 167 0.92 13.32 -6.94
N ALA A 168 0.61 13.59 -5.67
CA ALA A 168 1.60 13.51 -4.58
C ALA A 168 2.30 12.15 -4.54
N TRP A 169 1.55 11.05 -4.60
CA TRP A 169 2.10 9.69 -4.51
C TRP A 169 2.94 9.27 -5.73
N PRO A 170 2.43 9.34 -6.98
CA PRO A 170 3.23 8.94 -8.15
C PRO A 170 4.46 9.82 -8.36
N LEU A 171 4.36 11.14 -8.14
CA LEU A 171 5.52 12.02 -8.27
C LEU A 171 6.56 11.75 -7.17
N SER A 172 6.12 11.48 -5.94
CA SER A 172 7.04 11.09 -4.86
C SER A 172 7.81 9.81 -5.19
N LEU A 173 7.12 8.80 -5.73
CA LEU A 173 7.77 7.56 -6.19
C LEU A 173 8.74 7.83 -7.35
N LEU A 174 8.37 8.68 -8.31
CA LEU A 174 9.21 9.07 -9.44
C LEU A 174 10.51 9.72 -8.94
N PHE A 175 10.41 10.74 -8.10
CA PHE A 175 11.56 11.44 -7.55
C PHE A 175 12.44 10.52 -6.70
N ALA A 176 11.85 9.68 -5.84
CA ALA A 176 12.59 8.67 -5.08
C ALA A 176 13.38 7.72 -6.00
N SER A 177 12.82 7.39 -7.17
CA SER A 177 13.42 6.46 -8.14
C SER A 177 14.49 7.12 -9.00
N LEU A 178 14.29 8.37 -9.43
CA LEU A 178 15.32 9.15 -10.11
C LEU A 178 16.53 9.39 -9.20
N LEU A 179 16.28 9.58 -7.90
CA LEU A 179 17.31 9.81 -6.88
C LEU A 179 17.81 8.53 -6.20
N ALA A 180 17.49 7.34 -6.73
CA ALA A 180 17.85 6.07 -6.09
C ALA A 180 19.37 5.88 -5.89
N ARG A 181 20.18 6.54 -6.73
CA ARG A 181 21.65 6.53 -6.68
C ARG A 181 22.26 7.83 -6.15
N ALA A 182 21.44 8.82 -5.82
CA ALA A 182 21.93 10.13 -5.37
C ALA A 182 22.57 10.06 -3.97
N PRO A 183 23.45 11.03 -3.63
CA PRO A 183 23.91 11.27 -2.26
C PRO A 183 22.73 11.38 -1.29
N LEU A 184 22.94 10.97 -0.03
CA LEU A 184 21.86 10.92 0.98
C LEU A 184 21.21 12.29 1.16
N LEU A 185 22.02 13.34 1.19
CA LEU A 185 21.57 14.70 1.38
C LEU A 185 20.58 15.11 0.29
N ILE A 186 20.91 14.85 -0.98
CA ILE A 186 20.04 15.19 -2.12
C ILE A 186 18.71 14.44 -2.03
N SER A 187 18.75 13.14 -1.73
CA SER A 187 17.53 12.35 -1.55
C SER A 187 16.65 12.87 -0.41
N VAL A 188 17.25 13.20 0.74
CA VAL A 188 16.51 13.72 1.90
C VAL A 188 15.93 15.10 1.61
N VAL A 189 16.73 16.02 1.07
CA VAL A 189 16.27 17.37 0.72
C VAL A 189 15.14 17.31 -0.29
N SER A 190 15.22 16.42 -1.29
CA SER A 190 14.13 16.24 -2.25
C SER A 190 12.84 15.73 -1.60
N MET A 191 12.91 14.73 -0.72
CA MET A 191 11.73 14.23 -0.01
C MET A 191 11.13 15.31 0.90
N LEU A 192 11.96 16.10 1.59
CA LEU A 192 11.50 17.23 2.42
C LEU A 192 10.90 18.36 1.57
N GLY A 193 11.46 18.64 0.39
CA GLY A 193 10.89 19.58 -0.57
C GLY A 193 9.50 19.14 -1.05
N LEU A 194 9.33 17.86 -1.39
CA LEU A 194 8.01 17.32 -1.74
C LEU A 194 7.05 17.29 -0.54
N ALA A 195 7.56 17.11 0.68
CA ALA A 195 6.75 17.19 1.88
C ALA A 195 6.24 18.61 2.10
N TYR A 196 7.09 19.61 1.88
CA TYR A 196 6.70 21.02 1.92
C TYR A 196 5.64 21.36 0.87
N VAL A 197 5.83 20.94 -0.38
CA VAL A 197 4.81 21.10 -1.44
C VAL A 197 3.51 20.42 -1.02
N SER A 198 3.58 19.19 -0.50
CA SER A 198 2.39 18.48 -0.02
C SER A 198 1.68 19.20 1.11
N PHE A 199 2.42 19.80 2.04
CA PHE A 199 1.85 20.60 3.11
C PHE A 199 1.19 21.87 2.57
N ALA A 200 1.86 22.57 1.65
CA ALA A 200 1.35 23.80 1.02
C ALA A 200 0.06 23.55 0.22
N PHE A 201 -0.08 22.38 -0.40
CA PHE A 201 -1.28 21.94 -1.10
C PHE A 201 -2.24 21.12 -0.21
N GLU A 202 -2.27 21.37 1.10
CA GLU A 202 -3.23 20.78 2.06
C GLU A 202 -3.26 19.23 2.10
N SER A 203 -2.18 18.58 1.68
CA SER A 203 -1.99 17.12 1.70
C SER A 203 -1.13 16.68 2.89
N ARG A 204 -1.71 16.80 4.09
CA ARG A 204 -1.02 16.52 5.37
C ARG A 204 -0.51 15.08 5.48
N ASN A 205 -1.27 14.11 4.98
CA ASN A 205 -0.87 12.71 4.95
C ASN A 205 0.36 12.48 4.06
N ALA A 206 0.37 13.04 2.85
CA ALA A 206 1.52 12.95 1.95
C ALA A 206 2.76 13.65 2.52
N ALA A 207 2.57 14.83 3.12
CA ALA A 207 3.66 15.54 3.80
C ALA A 207 4.27 14.70 4.93
N GLY A 208 3.43 14.14 5.81
CA GLY A 208 3.87 13.26 6.90
C GLY A 208 4.59 12.01 6.39
N ALA A 209 4.01 11.32 5.40
CA ALA A 209 4.59 10.14 4.78
C ALA A 209 5.97 10.44 4.15
N LEU A 210 6.13 11.58 3.49
CA LEU A 210 7.39 12.00 2.88
C LEU A 210 8.48 12.33 3.90
N VAL A 211 8.12 12.99 4.99
CA VAL A 211 9.06 13.22 6.09
C VAL A 211 9.49 11.89 6.71
N LEU A 212 8.54 10.99 7.00
CA LEU A 212 8.85 9.65 7.51
C LEU A 212 9.73 8.85 6.53
N ALA A 213 9.47 8.95 5.23
CA ALA A 213 10.30 8.32 4.20
C ALA A 213 11.73 8.88 4.20
N ALA A 214 11.90 10.20 4.36
CA ALA A 214 13.22 10.82 4.46
C ALA A 214 14.00 10.31 5.69
N VAL A 215 13.33 10.24 6.85
CA VAL A 215 13.90 9.68 8.10
C VAL A 215 14.32 8.22 7.89
N LEU A 216 13.42 7.42 7.32
CA LEU A 216 13.66 6.02 7.10
C LEU A 216 14.80 5.79 6.10
N ALA A 217 14.93 6.62 5.07
CA ALA A 217 16.05 6.59 4.13
C ALA A 217 17.39 6.86 4.84
N VAL A 218 17.44 7.82 5.78
CA VAL A 218 18.62 8.08 6.62
C VAL A 218 18.95 6.86 7.48
N ILE A 219 17.95 6.28 8.14
CA ILE A 219 18.08 5.08 8.97
C ILE A 219 18.67 3.91 8.18
N ILE A 220 18.07 3.56 7.04
CA ILE A 220 18.51 2.45 6.19
C ILE A 220 19.96 2.66 5.75
N LYS A 221 20.31 3.87 5.30
CA LYS A 221 21.66 4.16 4.80
C LYS A 221 22.71 4.20 5.91
N ARG A 222 22.40 4.77 7.07
CA ARG A 222 23.35 4.86 8.19
C ARG A 222 23.54 3.55 8.93
N ARG A 223 22.53 2.65 8.97
CA ARG A 223 22.70 1.29 9.54
C ARG A 223 23.82 0.50 8.87
N LYS A 224 24.08 0.73 7.57
CA LYS A 224 25.23 0.14 6.88
C LYS A 224 26.59 0.51 7.49
N ARG A 225 26.67 1.64 8.20
CA ARG A 225 27.89 2.11 8.86
C ARG A 225 28.06 1.55 10.28
N GLY A 226 27.35 0.49 10.66
CA GLY A 226 27.55 -0.20 11.94
C GLY A 226 26.82 0.40 13.15
N LEU A 227 25.82 1.27 12.93
CA LEU A 227 25.01 1.76 14.04
C LEU A 227 24.21 0.62 14.69
N SER A 228 24.30 0.52 16.02
CA SER A 228 23.50 -0.41 16.82
C SER A 228 22.00 -0.21 16.54
N PRO A 229 21.18 -1.28 16.48
CA PRO A 229 19.74 -1.19 16.29
C PRO A 229 19.05 -0.21 17.25
N GLY A 230 19.46 -0.18 18.52
CA GLY A 230 18.91 0.74 19.53
C GLY A 230 19.09 2.22 19.19
N ARG A 231 20.29 2.64 18.75
CA ARG A 231 20.54 4.03 18.31
C ARG A 231 19.75 4.42 17.06
N VAL A 232 19.54 3.46 16.15
CA VAL A 232 18.74 3.68 14.95
C VAL A 232 17.27 3.88 15.30
N VAL A 233 16.73 3.06 16.20
CA VAL A 233 15.36 3.20 16.71
C VAL A 233 15.21 4.49 17.52
N ALA A 234 16.17 4.83 18.38
CA ALA A 234 16.15 6.07 19.15
C ALA A 234 16.18 7.32 18.26
N PHE A 235 17.03 7.33 17.23
CA PHE A 235 17.12 8.44 16.28
C PHE A 235 15.85 8.56 15.41
N GLY A 236 15.32 7.42 14.93
CA GLY A 236 14.05 7.40 14.21
C GLY A 236 12.88 7.85 15.08
N GLY A 237 12.80 7.34 16.31
CA GLY A 237 11.82 7.75 17.31
C GLY A 237 11.91 9.23 17.63
N ALA A 238 13.12 9.77 17.82
CA ALA A 238 13.33 11.20 18.04
C ALA A 238 12.81 12.05 16.87
N ILE A 239 13.05 11.64 15.61
CA ILE A 239 12.53 12.42 14.48
C ILE A 239 11.01 12.28 14.37
N VAL A 240 10.45 11.08 14.54
CA VAL A 240 8.98 10.87 14.55
C VAL A 240 8.33 11.72 15.64
N LEU A 241 8.87 11.71 16.86
CA LEU A 241 8.39 12.51 17.98
C LEU A 241 8.50 14.00 17.68
N THR A 242 9.62 14.46 17.12
CA THR A 242 9.77 15.86 16.71
C THR A 242 8.76 16.25 15.63
N CYS A 243 8.54 15.42 14.62
CA CYS A 243 7.54 15.67 13.59
C CYS A 243 6.12 15.66 14.14
N ALA A 244 5.80 14.74 15.06
CA ALA A 244 4.52 14.70 15.74
C ALA A 244 4.31 15.94 16.62
N ALA A 245 5.33 16.37 17.37
CA ALA A 245 5.30 17.58 18.18
C ALA A 245 5.10 18.83 17.32
N VAL A 246 5.84 18.95 16.21
CA VAL A 246 5.67 20.05 15.24
C VAL A 246 4.27 20.02 14.62
N PHE A 247 3.75 18.84 14.27
CA PHE A 247 2.40 18.70 13.72
C PHE A 247 1.32 19.11 14.73
N ILE A 248 1.44 18.65 15.98
CA ILE A 248 0.54 19.03 17.08
C ILE A 248 0.62 20.54 17.33
N ALA A 249 1.82 21.12 17.34
CA ALA A 249 2.01 22.55 17.50
C ALA A 249 1.36 23.33 16.35
N LEU A 250 1.64 22.97 15.09
CA LEU A 250 1.06 23.61 13.90
C LEU A 250 -0.47 23.50 13.87
N THR A 251 -1.02 22.32 14.14
CA THR A 251 -2.48 22.13 14.17
C THR A 251 -3.13 22.89 15.32
N SER A 252 -2.48 22.96 16.49
CA SER A 252 -2.96 23.78 17.62
C SER A 252 -2.92 25.26 17.28
N MET A 253 -1.87 25.73 16.62
CA MET A 253 -1.74 27.12 16.18
C MET A 253 -2.80 27.49 15.12
N VAL A 254 -3.06 26.60 14.16
CA VAL A 254 -4.15 26.77 13.17
C VAL A 254 -5.51 26.81 13.87
N SER A 255 -5.78 25.90 14.82
CA SER A 255 -7.02 25.89 15.61
C SER A 255 -7.19 27.14 16.48
N ALA A 256 -6.08 27.73 16.96
CA ALA A 256 -6.09 28.99 17.70
C ALA A 256 -6.30 30.23 16.80
N GLY A 257 -6.38 30.07 15.48
CA GLY A 257 -6.59 31.18 14.55
C GLY A 257 -5.34 31.97 14.20
N LEU A 258 -4.15 31.53 14.61
CA LEU A 258 -2.87 32.21 14.32
C LEU A 258 -2.57 32.32 12.82
N PHE A 259 -3.15 31.44 12.01
CA PHE A 259 -3.01 31.45 10.55
C PHE A 259 -4.26 31.99 9.83
N GLY A 260 -5.14 32.69 10.55
CA GLY A 260 -6.36 33.31 10.03
C GLY A 260 -7.61 32.44 10.17
N HIS A 261 -8.77 33.11 10.16
CA HIS A 261 -10.06 32.50 10.45
C HIS A 261 -10.52 31.46 9.42
N VAL A 262 -10.06 31.54 8.16
CA VAL A 262 -10.41 30.55 7.12
C VAL A 262 -9.80 29.20 7.43
N LEU A 263 -8.50 29.16 7.78
CA LEU A 263 -7.82 27.92 8.17
C LEU A 263 -8.31 27.38 9.51
N GLN A 264 -8.62 28.28 10.45
CA GLN A 264 -9.24 27.92 11.73
C GLN A 264 -10.61 27.26 11.55
N SER A 265 -11.49 27.88 10.75
CA SER A 265 -12.83 27.38 10.46
C SER A 265 -12.75 26.00 9.80
N ARG A 266 -11.88 25.83 8.79
CA ARG A 266 -11.63 24.52 8.14
C ARG A 266 -11.08 23.46 9.10
N GLN A 267 -10.19 23.84 10.01
CA GLN A 267 -9.65 22.92 11.02
C GLN A 267 -10.71 22.50 12.03
N SER A 268 -11.56 23.43 12.45
CA SER A 268 -12.66 23.20 13.39
C SER A 268 -13.79 22.36 12.79
N SER A 269 -14.11 22.56 11.50
CA SER A 269 -15.12 21.76 10.79
C SER A 269 -14.66 20.34 10.48
N GLN A 270 -13.35 20.10 10.42
CA GLN A 270 -12.77 18.76 10.26
C GLN A 270 -12.63 18.00 11.59
N GLY A 271 -12.96 18.60 12.75
CA GLY A 271 -12.90 17.95 14.06
C GLY A 271 -11.51 17.43 14.45
N ALA A 272 -10.45 17.90 13.78
CA ALA A 272 -9.13 17.28 13.83
C ALA A 272 -8.29 17.85 14.99
N ILE A 273 -8.43 17.28 16.18
CA ILE A 273 -7.46 17.46 17.27
C ILE A 273 -6.83 16.09 17.58
N GLY A 274 -5.49 16.03 17.67
CA GLY A 274 -4.75 14.85 18.12
C GLY A 274 -4.14 13.97 17.02
N LEU A 275 -3.45 12.90 17.46
CA LEU A 275 -2.61 12.01 16.63
C LEU A 275 -3.39 11.23 15.55
N LEU A 276 -4.70 11.01 15.77
CA LEU A 276 -5.62 10.38 14.80
C LEU A 276 -6.24 11.40 13.83
N ALA A 277 -5.90 12.69 13.95
CA ALA A 277 -6.34 13.77 13.06
C ALA A 277 -7.86 13.82 12.84
N GLY A 278 -8.67 13.48 13.85
CA GLY A 278 -10.14 13.48 13.75
C GLY A 278 -10.74 12.26 13.05
N ARG A 279 -9.98 11.17 12.84
CA ARG A 279 -10.49 9.95 12.25
C ARG A 279 -11.38 9.16 13.21
N ILE A 280 -12.60 8.89 12.77
CA ILE A 280 -13.66 8.22 13.53
C ILE A 280 -13.75 6.72 13.21
N GLU A 281 -13.10 6.27 12.13
CA GLU A 281 -13.18 4.89 11.64
C GLU A 281 -12.60 3.85 12.61
N PRO A 282 -11.51 4.13 13.37
CA PRO A 282 -11.04 3.22 14.41
C PRO A 282 -12.08 2.97 15.51
N LEU A 283 -12.93 3.96 15.82
CA LEU A 283 -14.00 3.82 16.81
C LEU A 283 -15.12 2.92 16.27
N ALA A 284 -15.52 3.12 15.00
CA ALA A 284 -16.47 2.23 14.33
C ALA A 284 -15.94 0.78 14.29
N LEU A 285 -14.67 0.59 13.92
CA LEU A 285 -13.98 -0.71 13.94
C LEU A 285 -14.04 -1.34 15.35
N LEU A 286 -13.76 -0.57 16.41
CA LEU A 286 -13.85 -1.06 17.78
C LEU A 286 -15.26 -1.55 18.14
N GLY A 287 -16.30 -0.83 17.70
CA GLY A 287 -17.69 -1.22 17.95
C GLY A 287 -18.06 -2.51 17.24
N TYR A 288 -17.67 -2.66 15.97
CA TYR A 288 -17.80 -3.94 15.27
C TYR A 288 -17.01 -5.05 15.96
N PHE A 289 -15.79 -4.78 16.43
CA PHE A 289 -14.96 -5.78 17.08
C PHE A 289 -15.56 -6.29 18.38
N LYS A 290 -16.15 -5.39 19.17
CA LYS A 290 -16.85 -5.73 20.42
C LYS A 290 -18.08 -6.60 20.16
N ASN A 291 -18.88 -6.27 19.14
CA ASN A 291 -20.10 -7.03 18.83
C ASN A 291 -19.83 -8.33 18.07
N SER A 292 -18.80 -8.33 17.23
CA SER A 292 -18.53 -9.36 16.21
C SER A 292 -17.04 -9.69 16.12
N PRO A 293 -16.44 -10.22 17.19
CA PRO A 293 -14.98 -10.39 17.30
C PRO A 293 -14.38 -11.32 16.23
N LEU A 294 -15.20 -12.24 15.71
CA LEU A 294 -14.83 -13.18 14.64
C LEU A 294 -14.95 -12.57 13.23
N GLY A 295 -15.23 -11.27 13.12
CA GLY A 295 -15.51 -10.60 11.85
C GLY A 295 -16.98 -10.66 11.46
N VAL A 296 -17.31 -9.99 10.35
CA VAL A 296 -18.68 -9.92 9.82
C VAL A 296 -18.80 -10.79 8.57
N GLY A 297 -17.77 -10.83 7.72
CA GLY A 297 -17.76 -11.64 6.50
C GLY A 297 -17.84 -10.81 5.23
N ILE A 298 -17.14 -11.27 4.19
CA ILE A 298 -17.19 -10.63 2.87
C ILE A 298 -18.61 -10.71 2.26
N GLY A 299 -19.11 -9.59 1.75
CA GLY A 299 -20.45 -9.51 1.16
C GLY A 299 -21.60 -9.57 2.17
N VAL A 300 -21.31 -9.60 3.47
CA VAL A 300 -22.32 -9.57 4.53
C VAL A 300 -22.60 -8.14 4.96
N VAL A 301 -23.88 -7.78 4.92
CA VAL A 301 -24.41 -6.52 5.41
C VAL A 301 -24.54 -6.62 6.94
N PRO A 302 -23.95 -5.68 7.72
CA PRO A 302 -24.06 -5.69 9.17
C PRO A 302 -25.52 -5.61 9.64
N SER A 303 -25.82 -6.33 10.71
CA SER A 303 -27.12 -6.29 11.38
C SER A 303 -27.38 -4.95 12.07
N ARG A 304 -28.61 -4.74 12.54
CA ARG A 304 -28.95 -3.58 13.39
C ARG A 304 -28.09 -3.51 14.66
N THR A 305 -27.81 -4.65 15.29
CA THR A 305 -26.97 -4.72 16.49
C THR A 305 -25.51 -4.40 16.20
N ASP A 306 -24.98 -4.87 15.06
CA ASP A 306 -23.61 -4.53 14.64
C ASP A 306 -23.45 -3.02 14.44
N ARG A 307 -24.41 -2.41 13.72
CA ARG A 307 -24.42 -0.97 13.46
C ARG A 307 -24.60 -0.16 14.74
N ALA A 308 -25.49 -0.60 15.64
CA ALA A 308 -25.71 0.07 16.92
C ALA A 308 -24.44 0.06 17.79
N ALA A 309 -23.69 -1.04 17.81
CA ALA A 309 -22.40 -1.10 18.52
C ALA A 309 -21.35 -0.16 17.92
N ALA A 310 -21.26 -0.08 16.59
CA ALA A 310 -20.39 0.88 15.91
C ALA A 310 -20.78 2.34 16.22
N ILE A 311 -22.08 2.67 16.15
CA ILE A 311 -22.61 4.00 16.49
C ILE A 311 -22.35 4.35 17.96
N HIS A 312 -22.50 3.39 18.87
CA HIS A 312 -22.22 3.58 20.29
C HIS A 312 -20.78 4.06 20.52
N GLU A 313 -19.80 3.36 19.95
CA GLU A 313 -18.38 3.75 20.08
C GLU A 313 -18.07 5.08 19.40
N LEU A 314 -18.67 5.36 18.24
CA LEU A 314 -18.57 6.65 17.56
C LEU A 314 -19.10 7.79 18.44
N SER A 315 -20.24 7.57 19.10
CA SER A 315 -20.86 8.56 20.00
C SER A 315 -20.08 8.78 21.30
N ALA A 316 -19.35 7.76 21.76
CA ALA A 316 -18.55 7.81 22.99
C ALA A 316 -17.17 8.45 22.77
N GLY A 317 -16.55 8.27 21.60
CA GLY A 317 -15.19 8.70 21.32
C GLY A 317 -15.04 10.04 20.57
N ALA A 318 -16.13 10.64 20.10
CA ALA A 318 -16.11 11.88 19.31
C ALA A 318 -17.20 12.86 19.74
N ASN A 319 -17.01 14.16 19.43
CA ASN A 319 -18.11 15.13 19.37
C ASN A 319 -19.01 14.78 18.18
N PHE A 320 -19.77 13.69 18.31
CA PHE A 320 -20.64 13.09 17.29
C PHE A 320 -21.59 14.11 16.63
N LYS A 321 -21.95 15.17 17.37
CA LYS A 321 -22.77 16.30 16.91
C LYS A 321 -22.19 17.11 15.74
N ASN A 322 -20.87 17.04 15.49
CA ASN A 322 -20.20 17.80 14.43
C ASN A 322 -19.71 16.92 13.26
N LEU A 323 -20.08 15.63 13.22
CA LEU A 323 -19.64 14.71 12.18
C LEU A 323 -20.57 14.77 10.96
N ASN A 324 -20.01 14.51 9.78
CA ASN A 324 -20.78 14.32 8.56
C ASN A 324 -21.62 13.04 8.67
N THR A 325 -22.92 13.19 8.90
CA THR A 325 -23.89 12.10 9.07
C THR A 325 -23.92 11.17 7.86
N ASP A 326 -23.89 11.73 6.64
CA ASP A 326 -23.96 10.94 5.40
C ASP A 326 -22.73 10.03 5.27
N TYR A 327 -21.54 10.56 5.56
CA TYR A 327 -20.32 9.75 5.56
C TYR A 327 -20.40 8.55 6.53
N ILE A 328 -20.92 8.76 7.74
CA ILE A 328 -21.05 7.68 8.73
C ILE A 328 -22.01 6.61 8.21
N TYR A 329 -23.21 7.00 7.80
CA TYR A 329 -24.25 6.04 7.41
C TYR A 329 -23.98 5.37 6.06
N GLU A 330 -23.25 6.02 5.14
CA GLU A 330 -22.90 5.43 3.86
C GLU A 330 -21.64 4.58 3.91
N ARG A 331 -20.61 4.99 4.68
CA ARG A 331 -19.27 4.34 4.65
C ARG A 331 -18.94 3.51 5.87
N LEU A 332 -19.43 3.86 7.06
CA LEU A 332 -19.03 3.18 8.30
C LEU A 332 -20.09 2.21 8.82
N VAL A 333 -21.37 2.50 8.62
CA VAL A 333 -22.48 1.66 9.09
C VAL A 333 -23.49 1.30 8.00
N GLY A 334 -23.16 1.57 6.74
CA GLY A 334 -23.98 1.26 5.59
C GLY A 334 -23.94 -0.22 5.18
N GLU A 335 -24.48 -0.51 4.00
CA GLU A 335 -24.43 -1.86 3.41
C GLU A 335 -23.01 -2.32 3.10
N ARG A 336 -22.10 -1.37 2.89
CA ARG A 336 -20.69 -1.61 2.66
C ARG A 336 -19.88 -0.84 3.68
N VAL A 337 -19.20 -1.58 4.55
CA VAL A 337 -18.34 -1.01 5.58
C VAL A 337 -16.92 -0.78 5.03
N ASP A 338 -16.43 0.46 5.20
CA ASP A 338 -15.11 0.91 4.82
C ASP A 338 -14.39 1.56 6.01
N LEU A 339 -13.70 0.71 6.79
CA LEU A 339 -13.06 1.09 8.05
C LEU A 339 -11.79 1.94 7.88
N HIS A 340 -11.47 2.37 6.66
CA HIS A 340 -10.27 3.15 6.33
C HIS A 340 -9.00 2.56 6.96
N SER A 341 -8.92 1.24 6.96
CA SER A 341 -7.80 0.43 7.41
C SER A 341 -7.86 -0.88 6.61
N ILE A 342 -6.81 -1.21 5.85
CA ILE A 342 -6.78 -2.47 5.11
C ILE A 342 -6.71 -3.65 6.09
N VAL A 343 -5.97 -3.54 7.18
CA VAL A 343 -5.95 -4.55 8.24
C VAL A 343 -7.33 -4.67 8.89
N GLY A 344 -7.99 -3.54 9.18
CA GLY A 344 -9.37 -3.54 9.67
C GLY A 344 -10.34 -4.18 8.67
N THR A 345 -10.14 -3.96 7.37
CA THR A 345 -10.94 -4.57 6.29
C THR A 345 -10.71 -6.08 6.23
N PHE A 346 -9.47 -6.55 6.35
CA PHE A 346 -9.17 -7.99 6.39
C PHE A 346 -9.80 -8.65 7.61
N TRP A 347 -9.77 -7.99 8.77
CA TRP A 347 -10.47 -8.47 9.94
C TRP A 347 -11.99 -8.49 9.75
N TYR A 348 -12.56 -7.43 9.19
CA TYR A 348 -14.00 -7.35 8.96
C TYR A 348 -14.47 -8.46 8.01
N ASP A 349 -13.73 -8.70 6.93
CA ASP A 349 -14.07 -9.69 5.91
C ASP A 349 -13.75 -11.13 6.35
N ALA A 350 -12.62 -11.36 7.01
CA ALA A 350 -12.03 -12.69 7.25
C ALA A 350 -11.69 -12.99 8.72
N GLY A 351 -12.22 -12.18 9.64
CA GLY A 351 -12.09 -12.38 11.08
C GLY A 351 -10.67 -12.29 11.61
N LEU A 352 -10.40 -13.03 12.69
CA LEU A 352 -9.09 -13.07 13.33
C LEU A 352 -7.98 -13.58 12.38
N ILE A 353 -8.31 -14.46 11.45
CA ILE A 353 -7.34 -14.93 10.45
C ILE A 353 -6.96 -13.79 9.50
N GLY A 354 -7.94 -13.00 9.06
CA GLY A 354 -7.69 -11.78 8.27
C GLY A 354 -6.81 -10.78 9.02
N LEU A 355 -7.05 -10.57 10.32
CA LEU A 355 -6.21 -9.73 11.18
C LEU A 355 -4.76 -10.24 11.21
N VAL A 356 -4.57 -11.54 11.42
CA VAL A 356 -3.23 -12.17 11.42
C VAL A 356 -2.53 -12.00 10.08
N ILE A 357 -3.24 -12.15 8.96
CA ILE A 357 -2.68 -11.89 7.62
C ILE A 357 -2.26 -10.43 7.48
N GLY A 358 -3.10 -9.48 7.91
CA GLY A 358 -2.78 -8.06 7.91
C GLY A 358 -1.52 -7.72 8.72
N LEU A 359 -1.42 -8.27 9.94
CA LEU A 359 -0.23 -8.12 10.79
C LEU A 359 1.00 -8.79 10.18
N PHE A 360 0.85 -9.92 9.51
CA PHE A 360 1.91 -10.58 8.78
C PHE A 360 2.43 -9.71 7.62
N LEU A 361 1.56 -9.02 6.88
CA LEU A 361 1.98 -8.08 5.83
C LEU A 361 2.77 -6.90 6.40
N ILE A 362 2.31 -6.32 7.52
CA ILE A 362 3.06 -5.27 8.25
C ILE A 362 4.45 -5.78 8.63
N PHE A 363 4.52 -6.98 9.20
CA PHE A 363 5.78 -7.62 9.56
C PHE A 363 6.70 -7.79 8.34
N VAL A 364 6.18 -8.25 7.20
CA VAL A 364 6.97 -8.41 5.97
C VAL A 364 7.52 -7.07 5.47
N VAL A 365 6.70 -6.01 5.45
CA VAL A 365 7.18 -4.67 5.06
C VAL A 365 8.29 -4.20 5.99
N GLY A 366 8.08 -4.32 7.31
CA GLY A 366 9.09 -3.99 8.33
C GLY A 366 10.39 -4.81 8.16
N ARG A 367 10.28 -6.11 7.91
CA ARG A 367 11.43 -6.98 7.67
C ARG A 367 12.20 -6.61 6.42
N GLY A 368 11.52 -6.23 5.34
CA GLY A 368 12.21 -5.89 4.12
C GLY A 368 12.82 -4.49 4.12
N ILE A 369 12.27 -3.53 4.88
CA ILE A 369 13.01 -2.30 5.27
C ILE A 369 14.38 -2.69 5.87
N LEU A 370 14.37 -3.63 6.82
CA LEU A 370 15.59 -4.07 7.51
C LEU A 370 16.54 -4.87 6.62
N ALA A 371 16.07 -5.45 5.52
CA ALA A 371 16.87 -6.20 4.56
C ALA A 371 17.43 -5.33 3.43
N THR A 372 16.87 -4.13 3.23
CA THR A 372 17.19 -3.24 2.11
C THR A 372 18.63 -2.75 2.17
N ARG A 373 19.32 -2.82 1.02
CA ARG A 373 20.68 -2.30 0.86
C ARG A 373 20.76 -1.26 -0.26
N THR A 374 20.12 -1.48 -1.39
CA THR A 374 20.09 -0.59 -2.55
C THR A 374 18.74 0.13 -2.61
N ASN A 375 18.62 1.17 -3.44
CA ASN A 375 17.34 1.86 -3.67
C ASN A 375 16.64 2.31 -2.38
N TYR A 376 17.43 2.68 -1.35
CA TYR A 376 16.96 2.90 0.01
C TYR A 376 15.87 3.97 0.11
N VAL A 377 15.89 4.97 -0.77
CA VAL A 377 14.87 6.04 -0.84
C VAL A 377 13.56 5.51 -1.39
N VAL A 378 13.61 4.74 -2.49
CA VAL A 378 12.43 4.11 -3.12
C VAL A 378 11.74 3.18 -2.13
N ILE A 379 12.53 2.32 -1.46
CA ILE A 379 11.99 1.39 -0.49
C ILE A 379 11.49 2.10 0.77
N ALA A 380 12.18 3.15 1.24
CA ALA A 380 11.70 3.93 2.39
C ALA A 380 10.34 4.56 2.09
N PHE A 381 10.19 5.21 0.94
CA PHE A 381 8.90 5.79 0.51
C PHE A 381 7.82 4.71 0.38
N ALA A 382 8.08 3.66 -0.41
CA ALA A 382 7.10 2.61 -0.66
C ALA A 382 6.68 1.90 0.64
N ALA A 383 7.62 1.65 1.56
CA ALA A 383 7.32 0.98 2.81
C ALA A 383 6.54 1.87 3.78
N VAL A 384 6.86 3.17 3.87
CA VAL A 384 6.05 4.11 4.67
C VAL A 384 4.64 4.19 4.12
N GLN A 385 4.48 4.33 2.80
CA GLN A 385 3.17 4.37 2.17
C GLN A 385 2.39 3.07 2.40
N GLY A 386 3.03 1.91 2.19
CA GLY A 386 2.39 0.61 2.41
C GLY A 386 1.98 0.38 3.86
N LEU A 387 2.82 0.76 4.84
CA LEU A 387 2.48 0.67 6.26
C LEU A 387 1.35 1.61 6.64
N TRP A 388 1.39 2.84 6.12
CA TRP A 388 0.30 3.80 6.31
C TRP A 388 -1.01 3.24 5.76
N ASP A 389 -1.00 2.73 4.54
CA ASP A 389 -2.22 2.22 3.90
C ASP A 389 -2.77 0.96 4.56
N LEU A 390 -1.88 0.08 5.04
CA LEU A 390 -2.27 -1.09 5.83
C LEU A 390 -3.07 -0.68 7.08
N LEU A 391 -2.64 0.38 7.76
CA LEU A 391 -3.21 0.79 9.03
C LEU A 391 -4.37 1.79 8.88
N PHE A 392 -4.30 2.68 7.90
CA PHE A 392 -5.08 3.91 7.84
C PHE A 392 -5.67 4.23 6.47
N SER A 393 -5.69 3.30 5.52
CA SER A 393 -6.33 3.57 4.22
C SER A 393 -7.39 2.52 3.85
N PRO A 394 -8.39 2.91 3.04
CA PRO A 394 -9.36 1.98 2.50
C PRO A 394 -8.74 1.09 1.42
N LEU A 395 -9.08 -0.21 1.43
CA LEU A 395 -8.57 -1.19 0.46
C LEU A 395 -8.87 -0.80 -0.99
N GLY A 396 -10.08 -0.31 -1.26
CA GLY A 396 -10.53 -0.04 -2.62
C GLY A 396 -9.76 1.06 -3.35
N ALA A 397 -9.25 2.06 -2.63
CA ALA A 397 -8.48 3.14 -3.22
C ALA A 397 -6.97 2.91 -3.09
N ASN A 398 -6.52 2.26 -2.02
CA ASN A 398 -5.09 2.22 -1.66
C ASN A 398 -4.47 0.81 -1.67
N GLY A 399 -5.27 -0.24 -1.88
CA GLY A 399 -4.77 -1.61 -1.96
C GLY A 399 -3.64 -1.77 -2.99
N ARG A 400 -3.73 -1.07 -4.13
CA ARG A 400 -2.67 -1.09 -5.16
C ARG A 400 -1.33 -0.57 -4.64
N TRP A 401 -1.33 0.48 -3.81
CA TRP A 401 -0.13 1.03 -3.20
C TRP A 401 0.52 0.07 -2.20
N VAL A 402 -0.30 -0.67 -1.43
CA VAL A 402 0.21 -1.77 -0.59
C VAL A 402 0.80 -2.88 -1.44
N GLY A 403 0.16 -3.24 -2.55
CA GLY A 403 0.67 -4.23 -3.50
C GLY A 403 2.03 -3.83 -4.08
N ILE A 404 2.17 -2.57 -4.51
CA ILE A 404 3.43 -1.96 -4.96
C ILE A 404 4.49 -2.02 -3.85
N ALA A 405 4.15 -1.60 -2.63
CA ALA A 405 5.06 -1.60 -1.50
C ALA A 405 5.62 -3.00 -1.20
N LEU A 406 4.73 -3.99 -1.08
CA LEU A 406 5.10 -5.39 -0.86
C LEU A 406 6.01 -5.90 -1.98
N ALA A 407 5.63 -5.65 -3.24
CA ALA A 407 6.42 -6.05 -4.40
C ALA A 407 7.86 -5.54 -4.34
N LEU A 408 8.04 -4.23 -4.15
CA LEU A 408 9.36 -3.60 -4.12
C LEU A 408 10.20 -4.09 -2.94
N VAL A 409 9.59 -4.18 -1.75
CA VAL A 409 10.25 -4.62 -0.52
C VAL A 409 10.68 -6.09 -0.61
N LEU A 410 9.85 -6.96 -1.18
CA LEU A 410 10.16 -8.38 -1.38
C LEU A 410 11.30 -8.59 -2.38
N VAL A 411 11.35 -7.80 -3.47
CA VAL A 411 12.47 -7.83 -4.43
C VAL A 411 13.76 -7.34 -3.78
N ALA A 412 13.72 -6.21 -3.08
CA ALA A 412 14.88 -5.65 -2.39
C ALA A 412 15.47 -6.63 -1.36
N SER A 413 14.61 -7.40 -0.69
CA SER A 413 15.01 -8.40 0.30
C SER A 413 15.63 -9.65 -0.34
N ALA A 414 15.27 -9.97 -1.58
CA ALA A 414 15.79 -11.14 -2.31
C ALA A 414 17.22 -10.94 -2.80
N GLU A 415 17.63 -9.69 -3.11
CA GLU A 415 19.02 -9.37 -3.51
C GLU A 415 20.05 -9.77 -2.44
N LYS A 416 19.63 -9.92 -1.17
CA LYS A 416 20.48 -10.41 -0.08
C LYS A 416 20.83 -11.90 -0.22
N PHE A 417 20.02 -12.69 -0.93
CA PHE A 417 20.16 -14.14 -1.04
C PHE A 417 20.77 -14.60 -2.37
N SER A 418 20.75 -13.77 -3.41
CA SER A 418 21.36 -14.07 -4.71
C SER A 418 22.79 -13.55 -4.81
N GLY A 419 23.63 -13.79 -3.79
CA GLY A 419 25.04 -13.39 -3.78
C GLY A 419 25.87 -14.11 -4.84
N SER A 420 25.56 -13.89 -6.13
CA SER A 420 26.30 -14.37 -7.29
C SER A 420 27.37 -13.33 -7.62
N PRO A 421 28.67 -13.64 -7.44
CA PRO A 421 29.78 -12.77 -7.83
C PRO A 421 29.96 -12.65 -9.36
N GLU A 422 29.15 -13.35 -10.17
CA GLU A 422 29.46 -13.72 -11.56
C GLU A 422 29.17 -12.65 -12.63
N LEU A 423 28.96 -11.38 -12.28
CA LEU A 423 28.94 -10.30 -13.27
C LEU A 423 29.80 -9.10 -12.82
N ARG A 424 30.95 -9.38 -12.19
CA ARG A 424 32.09 -8.48 -12.35
C ARG A 424 32.67 -8.79 -13.72
N GLU A 425 32.63 -7.82 -14.62
CA GLU A 425 33.45 -7.83 -15.83
C GLU A 425 34.89 -8.25 -15.45
N PRO A 426 35.57 -9.08 -16.26
CA PRO A 426 36.98 -9.33 -16.05
C PRO A 426 37.71 -7.99 -16.15
N ALA A 427 38.30 -7.58 -15.03
CA ALA A 427 39.25 -6.49 -14.99
C ALA A 427 40.39 -6.80 -15.96
N GLY A 428 40.63 -5.88 -16.89
CA GLY A 428 41.92 -5.64 -17.53
C GLY A 428 42.57 -6.84 -18.22
N ILE A 429 42.43 -6.91 -19.54
CA ILE A 429 43.55 -7.37 -20.36
C ILE A 429 44.50 -6.18 -20.46
N GLN A 430 45.51 -6.17 -19.59
CA GLN A 430 46.79 -5.53 -19.88
C GLN A 430 47.69 -6.60 -20.50
N THR A 431 47.88 -6.52 -21.81
CA THR A 431 49.15 -6.76 -22.52
C THR A 431 49.07 -6.02 -23.84
#